data_AF-B7HLX8-F1
#
_entry.id   AF-B7HLX8-F1
#
_cell.length_a   1.000
_cell.length_b   1.000
_cell.length_c   1.000
_cell.angle_alpha   90.00
_cell.angle_beta   90.00
_cell.angle_gamma   90.00
#
_symmetry.space_group_name_H-M   'P 1'
#
loop_
_entity.id
_entity.type
_entity.pdbx_description
1 polymer ?
#
loop_
_entity_poly.entity_id
_entity_poly.type
_entity_poly.pdbx_seq_one_letter_code
_entity_poly.pdbx_strand_id
1 'polypeptide(L)'
;MTLTLLLLIFIFIAFFSVLTIILATVKKGAFSKRPYLQSIIVCILFFTNWILYLTSFYTLFPEKINGFLFLPIWFFLCILGLVTFWREWRNNRVFSICIGFLSFISFLFWVLL
;
A
#
# COMPACT_ATOMS: atom_id res chain seq x y z
N MET A 1 22.64 -7.11 -7.44
CA MET A 1 22.30 -5.69 -7.71
C MET A 1 21.32 -5.51 -8.87
N THR A 2 21.44 -6.26 -9.97
CA THR A 2 20.45 -6.23 -11.07
C THR A 2 19.11 -6.87 -10.71
N LEU A 3 19.12 -7.99 -9.98
CA LEU A 3 17.90 -8.71 -9.58
C LEU A 3 17.03 -7.90 -8.59
N THR A 4 17.67 -7.18 -7.67
CA THR A 4 16.99 -6.25 -6.74
C THR A 4 16.36 -5.06 -7.44
N LEU A 5 17.03 -4.50 -8.47
CA LEU A 5 16.49 -3.41 -9.29
C LEU A 5 15.30 -3.86 -10.15
N LEU A 6 15.38 -5.04 -10.76
CA LEU A 6 14.31 -5.58 -11.59
C LEU A 6 13.05 -5.88 -10.75
N LEU A 7 13.25 -6.43 -9.56
CA LEU A 7 12.18 -6.70 -8.59
C LEU A 7 11.55 -5.40 -8.07
N LEU A 8 12.36 -4.37 -7.84
CA LEU A 8 11.88 -3.02 -7.49
C LEU A 8 10.99 -2.44 -8.61
N ILE A 9 11.45 -2.48 -9.87
CA ILE A 9 10.69 -1.98 -11.03
C ILE A 9 9.37 -2.72 -11.20
N PHE A 10 9.39 -4.06 -11.06
CA PHE A 10 8.18 -4.88 -11.14
C PHE A 10 7.16 -4.49 -10.06
N ILE A 11 7.62 -4.27 -8.83
CA ILE A 11 6.80 -3.79 -7.72
C ILE A 11 6.21 -2.41 -8.02
N PHE A 12 7.00 -1.47 -8.57
CA PHE A 12 6.50 -0.15 -8.96
C PHE A 12 5.40 -0.22 -10.00
N ILE A 13 5.59 -1.03 -11.04
CA ILE A 13 4.59 -1.24 -12.08
C ILE A 13 3.31 -1.81 -11.48
N ALA A 14 3.44 -2.80 -10.58
CA ALA A 14 2.30 -3.40 -9.90
C ALA A 14 1.56 -2.39 -9.00
N PHE A 15 2.28 -1.52 -8.30
CA PHE A 15 1.71 -0.45 -7.48
C PHE A 15 0.93 0.59 -8.30
N PHE A 16 1.51 1.07 -9.41
CA PHE A 16 0.84 2.00 -10.33
C PHE A 16 -0.36 1.35 -11.04
N SER A 17 -0.29 0.06 -11.34
CA SER A 17 -1.42 -0.71 -11.88
C SER A 17 -2.59 -0.75 -10.88
N VAL A 18 -2.32 -1.00 -9.60
CA VAL A 18 -3.36 -0.99 -8.56
C VAL A 18 -3.96 0.40 -8.40
N LEU A 19 -3.14 1.46 -8.39
CA LEU A 19 -3.62 2.85 -8.33
C LEU A 19 -4.56 3.17 -9.51
N THR A 20 -4.15 2.82 -10.73
CA THR A 20 -4.95 3.09 -11.94
C THR A 20 -6.24 2.28 -11.96
N ILE A 21 -6.24 1.03 -11.49
CA ILE A 21 -7.45 0.23 -11.32
C ILE A 21 -8.38 0.88 -10.30
N ILE A 22 -7.88 1.31 -9.14
CA ILE A 22 -8.69 2.00 -8.12
C ILE A 22 -9.33 3.26 -8.70
N LEU A 23 -8.54 4.13 -9.34
CA LEU A 23 -9.04 5.37 -9.93
C LEU A 23 -10.04 5.13 -11.06
N ALA A 24 -9.78 4.16 -11.95
CA ALA A 24 -10.70 3.79 -13.02
C ALA A 24 -12.01 3.23 -12.46
N THR A 25 -11.96 2.44 -11.39
CA THR A 25 -13.13 1.83 -10.77
C THR A 25 -13.97 2.85 -10.00
N VAL A 26 -13.32 3.83 -9.33
CA VAL A 26 -13.98 5.00 -8.73
C VAL A 26 -14.67 5.84 -9.80
N LYS A 27 -13.96 6.16 -10.90
CA LYS A 27 -14.44 7.07 -11.96
C LYS A 27 -15.62 6.48 -12.76
N LYS A 28 -15.63 5.17 -12.96
CA LYS A 28 -16.73 4.48 -13.66
C LYS A 28 -17.98 4.30 -12.80
N GLY A 29 -17.93 4.60 -11.50
CA GLY A 29 -19.04 4.32 -10.58
C GLY A 29 -19.42 2.83 -10.50
N ALA A 30 -18.59 1.95 -11.05
CA ALA A 30 -18.86 0.52 -11.24
C ALA A 30 -18.71 -0.29 -9.95
N PHE A 31 -18.68 0.39 -8.80
CA PHE A 31 -18.78 -0.27 -7.53
C PHE A 31 -20.23 -0.71 -7.32
N SER A 32 -20.46 -2.02 -7.36
CA SER A 32 -21.76 -2.61 -7.03
C SER A 32 -22.26 -2.14 -5.64
N LYS A 33 -21.34 -1.85 -4.72
CA LYS A 33 -21.57 -1.14 -3.45
C LYS A 33 -20.38 -0.23 -3.15
N ARG A 34 -20.64 1.00 -2.67
CA ARG A 34 -19.58 1.95 -2.29
C ARG A 34 -18.59 1.26 -1.33
N PRO A 35 -17.27 1.35 -1.58
CA PRO A 35 -16.27 0.83 -0.65
C PRO A 35 -16.40 1.53 0.70
N TYR A 36 -16.07 0.83 1.79
CA TYR A 36 -16.13 1.44 3.12
C TYR A 36 -15.14 2.60 3.23
N LEU A 37 -15.54 3.70 3.88
CA LEU A 37 -14.67 4.86 4.12
C LEU A 37 -13.35 4.44 4.80
N GLN A 38 -13.39 3.46 5.71
CA GLN A 38 -12.21 2.89 6.36
C GLN A 38 -11.20 2.31 5.36
N SER A 39 -11.69 1.64 4.34
CA SER A 39 -10.92 1.01 3.27
C SER A 39 -10.19 2.07 2.42
N ILE A 40 -10.89 3.15 2.10
CA ILE A 40 -10.33 4.31 1.39
C ILE A 40 -9.25 5.00 2.23
N ILE A 41 -9.51 5.22 3.51
CA ILE A 41 -8.55 5.85 4.44
C ILE A 41 -7.26 5.02 4.51
N VAL A 42 -7.37 3.69 4.69
CA VAL A 42 -6.19 2.81 4.74
C VAL A 42 -5.43 2.82 3.41
N CYS A 43 -6.15 2.84 2.28
CA CYS A 43 -5.53 2.96 0.96
C CYS A 43 -4.73 4.27 0.81
N ILE A 44 -5.31 5.41 1.19
CA ILE A 44 -4.62 6.71 1.18
C ILE A 44 -3.39 6.66 2.12
N LEU A 45 -3.52 6.09 3.31
CA LEU A 45 -2.40 5.92 4.25
C LEU A 45 -1.23 5.14 3.64
N PHE A 46 -1.51 4.06 2.92
CA PHE A 46 -0.49 3.31 2.19
C PHE A 46 0.20 4.20 1.14
N PHE A 47 -0.55 4.92 0.32
CA PHE A 47 0.03 5.82 -0.68
C PHE A 47 0.89 6.90 -0.05
N THR A 48 0.42 7.54 1.03
CA THR A 48 1.20 8.54 1.77
C THR A 48 2.49 7.94 2.31
N ASN A 49 2.45 6.75 2.91
CA ASN A 49 3.65 6.09 3.44
C ASN A 49 4.67 5.75 2.32
N TRP A 50 4.20 5.24 1.19
CA TRP A 50 5.05 4.97 0.02
C TRP A 50 5.67 6.25 -0.56
N ILE A 51 4.91 7.34 -0.64
CA ILE A 51 5.42 8.64 -1.11
C ILE A 51 6.48 9.18 -0.15
N LEU A 52 6.24 9.13 1.16
CA LEU A 52 7.21 9.57 2.17
C LEU A 52 8.51 8.77 2.12
N TYR A 53 8.41 7.46 1.84
CA TYR A 53 9.58 6.62 1.60
C TYR A 53 10.34 7.00 0.32
N LEU A 54 9.62 7.13 -0.79
CA LEU A 54 10.19 7.45 -2.10
C LEU A 54 10.87 8.82 -2.15
N THR A 55 10.26 9.80 -1.50
CA THR A 55 10.81 11.16 -1.41
C THR A 55 12.00 11.24 -0.46
N SER A 56 12.42 10.10 0.15
CA SER A 56 13.47 10.06 1.17
C SER A 56 13.20 11.05 2.29
N PHE A 57 11.93 11.39 2.57
CA PHE A 57 11.60 12.42 3.56
C PHE A 57 12.13 12.05 4.95
N TYR A 58 12.27 10.74 5.19
CA TYR A 58 12.82 10.22 6.44
C TYR A 58 14.35 10.27 6.54
N THR A 59 15.10 10.53 5.46
CA THR A 59 16.56 10.76 5.53
C THR A 59 16.89 12.17 6.03
N LEU A 60 15.91 13.07 6.09
CA LEU A 60 16.02 14.34 6.80
C LEU A 60 16.12 14.13 8.33
N PHE A 61 15.69 12.97 8.84
CA PHE A 61 15.83 12.60 10.24
C PHE A 61 17.11 11.80 10.49
N PRO A 62 17.74 11.93 11.68
CA PRO A 62 18.92 11.14 12.05
C PRO A 62 18.68 9.65 11.81
N GLU A 63 19.63 8.96 11.20
CA GLU A 63 19.50 7.55 10.77
C GLU A 63 19.00 6.60 11.88
N LYS A 64 19.38 6.86 13.13
CA LYS A 64 18.94 6.10 14.32
C LYS A 64 17.44 6.21 14.60
N ILE A 65 16.81 7.34 14.25
CA ILE A 65 15.40 7.61 14.51
C ILE A 65 14.54 7.13 13.33
N ASN A 66 15.09 7.22 12.11
CA ASN A 66 14.42 6.82 10.89
C ASN A 66 14.03 5.32 10.92
N GLY A 67 15.01 4.42 11.12
CA GLY A 67 14.73 2.97 11.18
C GLY A 67 13.74 2.59 12.28
N PHE A 68 13.77 3.29 13.41
CA PHE A 68 12.91 3.01 14.56
C PHE A 68 11.45 3.44 14.37
N LEU A 69 11.18 4.53 13.65
CA LEU A 69 9.80 4.95 13.36
C LEU A 69 9.21 4.25 12.14
N PHE A 70 10.05 3.99 11.14
CA PHE A 70 9.63 3.48 9.86
C PHE A 70 9.16 2.01 9.93
N LEU A 71 9.96 1.12 10.51
CA LEU A 71 9.66 -0.31 10.61
C LEU A 71 8.33 -0.59 11.34
N PRO A 72 8.05 0.02 12.52
CA PRO A 72 6.78 -0.22 13.21
C PRO A 72 5.58 0.34 12.45
N ILE A 73 5.68 1.56 11.91
CA ILE A 73 4.58 2.20 11.17
C ILE A 73 4.19 1.35 9.95
N TRP A 74 5.18 0.86 9.21
CA TRP A 74 4.96 0.01 8.05
C TRP A 74 4.33 -1.33 8.44
N PHE A 75 4.75 -1.91 9.57
CA PHE A 75 4.15 -3.14 10.12
C PHE A 75 2.68 -2.94 10.52
N PHE A 76 2.35 -1.85 11.23
CA PHE A 76 0.97 -1.53 11.59
C PHE A 76 0.09 -1.28 10.35
N LEU A 77 0.64 -0.64 9.32
CA LEU A 77 -0.05 -0.45 8.04
C LEU A 77 -0.38 -1.78 7.37
N CYS A 78 0.54 -2.75 7.36
CA CYS A 78 0.28 -4.09 6.84
C CYS A 78 -0.85 -4.79 7.62
N ILE A 79 -0.87 -4.71 8.95
CA ILE A 79 -1.96 -5.28 9.77
C ILE A 79 -3.30 -4.63 9.42
N LEU A 80 -3.34 -3.28 9.36
CA LEU A 80 -4.55 -2.55 8.99
C LEU A 80 -5.01 -2.89 7.56
N GLY A 81 -4.08 -3.09 6.63
CA GLY A 81 -4.35 -3.56 5.28
C GLY A 81 -5.02 -4.94 5.26
N LEU A 82 -4.53 -5.90 6.04
CA LEU A 82 -5.13 -7.23 6.15
C LEU A 82 -6.53 -7.21 6.80
N VAL A 83 -6.72 -6.37 7.83
CA VAL A 83 -8.03 -6.22 8.48
C VAL A 83 -9.06 -5.60 7.52
N THR A 84 -8.66 -4.56 6.79
CA THR A 84 -9.54 -3.91 5.80
C THR A 84 -9.79 -4.80 4.58
N PHE A 85 -8.80 -5.60 4.16
CA PHE A 85 -8.97 -6.65 3.16
C PHE A 85 -10.10 -7.61 3.55
N TRP A 86 -10.05 -8.18 4.76
CA TRP A 86 -11.06 -9.13 5.24
C TRP A 86 -12.46 -8.50 5.33
N ARG A 87 -12.56 -7.26 5.83
CA ARG A 87 -13.83 -6.52 5.91
C ARG A 87 -14.41 -6.23 4.53
N GLU A 88 -13.58 -5.77 3.59
CA GLU A 88 -14.03 -5.36 2.26
C GLU A 88 -14.32 -6.57 1.35
N TRP A 89 -13.75 -7.75 1.64
CA TRP A 89 -13.94 -8.97 0.83
C TRP A 89 -15.42 -9.32 0.61
N ARG A 90 -16.26 -9.06 1.62
CA ARG A 90 -17.71 -9.34 1.57
C ARG A 90 -18.51 -8.27 0.81
N ASN A 91 -17.99 -7.05 0.71
CA ASN A 91 -18.68 -5.93 0.07
C ASN A 91 -18.25 -5.75 -1.38
N ASN A 92 -16.94 -5.68 -1.61
CA ASN A 92 -16.35 -5.33 -2.88
C ASN A 92 -15.04 -6.07 -3.10
N ARG A 93 -15.13 -7.18 -3.85
CA ARG A 93 -14.00 -8.08 -4.09
C ARG A 93 -12.85 -7.40 -4.81
N VAL A 94 -13.12 -6.52 -5.78
CA VAL A 94 -12.07 -5.84 -6.56
C VAL A 94 -11.24 -4.94 -5.64
N PHE A 95 -11.91 -4.09 -4.84
CA PHE A 95 -11.22 -3.18 -3.93
C PHE A 95 -10.49 -3.91 -2.81
N SER A 96 -11.08 -5.00 -2.31
CA SER A 96 -10.42 -5.89 -1.36
C SER A 96 -9.12 -6.46 -1.95
N ILE A 97 -9.16 -7.08 -3.14
CA ILE A 97 -7.96 -7.62 -3.79
C ILE A 97 -6.88 -6.54 -3.97
N CYS A 98 -7.25 -5.32 -4.36
CA CYS A 98 -6.32 -4.21 -4.46
C CYS A 98 -5.61 -3.90 -3.13
N ILE A 99 -6.35 -3.81 -2.03
CA ILE A 99 -5.77 -3.56 -0.68
C ILE A 99 -4.91 -4.72 -0.22
N GLY A 100 -5.37 -5.95 -0.40
CA GLY A 100 -4.60 -7.14 -0.02
C GLY A 100 -3.27 -7.21 -0.77
N PHE A 101 -3.28 -6.87 -2.06
CA PHE A 101 -2.07 -6.81 -2.86
C PHE A 101 -1.13 -5.68 -2.44
N LEU A 102 -1.67 -4.48 -2.15
CA LEU A 102 -0.90 -3.36 -1.62
C LEU A 102 -0.22 -3.72 -0.29
N SER A 103 -0.97 -4.37 0.61
CA SER A 103 -0.48 -4.84 1.90
C SER A 103 0.60 -5.91 1.74
N PHE A 104 0.45 -6.82 0.79
CA PHE A 104 1.42 -7.89 0.53
C PHE A 104 2.74 -7.34 -0.01
N ILE A 105 2.68 -6.42 -0.98
CA ILE A 105 3.88 -5.73 -1.49
C ILE A 105 4.56 -4.96 -0.37
N SER A 106 3.81 -4.19 0.42
CA SER A 106 4.35 -3.45 1.55
C SER A 106 5.00 -4.39 2.58
N PHE A 107 4.42 -5.56 2.84
CA PHE A 107 5.02 -6.54 3.74
C PHE A 107 6.32 -7.12 3.18
N LEU A 108 6.37 -7.48 1.90
CA LEU A 108 7.61 -7.92 1.25
C LEU A 108 8.71 -6.86 1.37
N PHE A 109 8.35 -5.60 1.20
CA PHE A 109 9.29 -4.48 1.33
C PHE A 109 9.83 -4.33 2.76
N TRP A 110 8.96 -4.51 3.76
CA TRP A 110 9.35 -4.52 5.17
C TRP A 110 10.31 -5.66 5.51
N VAL A 111 10.13 -6.85 4.92
CA VAL A 111 11.03 -8.00 5.14
C VAL A 111 12.38 -7.81 4.44
N LEU A 112 12.39 -7.12 3.31
CA LEU A 112 13.59 -6.90 2.47
C LEU A 112 14.48 -5.75 2.95
N LEU A 113 13.97 -4.85 3.80
CA LEU A 113 14.62 -3.61 4.26
C LEU A 113 15.18 -3.75 5.67
#